data_AF-A0A925XHQ3-F1
#
_entry.id   AF-A0A925XHQ3-F1
#
_cell.length_a   1.000
_cell.length_b   1.000
_cell.length_c   1.000
_cell.angle_alpha   90.00
_cell.angle_beta   90.00
_cell.angle_gamma   90.00
#
_symmetry.space_group_name_H-M   'P 1'
#
loop_
_entity.id
_entity.type
_entity.pdbx_description
1 polymer ?
#
loop_
_entity_poly.entity_id
_entity_poly.type
_entity_poly.pdbx_seq_one_letter_code
_entity_poly.pdbx_strand_id
1 'polypeptide(L)'
;MSPGVGFLQKGSAVASVLQRKKTEVVVPVVTVRPTRLLPSTELPAYTYVPGSDTPHPIRDPRGHSYQRKSPPPKLLTPATWAENRHYLLALDYFNHGYYWEAHEEWERLWRASGPDTTVGKFLKGLVKLSAAGVKVRENSIHGVRRHAASAGEVFADVAAEVGTERFCGLEFVVLQFAADRAAQIAYKDRISSPHKPARVFPFVLATEPLPLA
;
A
#
# COMPACT_ATOMS: atom_id res chain seq x y z
N MET A 1 -6.44 -6.22 84.96
CA MET A 1 -7.12 -6.14 83.66
C MET A 1 -6.06 -6.06 82.57
N SER A 2 -5.75 -7.17 81.91
CA SER A 2 -5.25 -7.16 80.51
C SER A 2 -6.48 -7.08 79.57
N PRO A 3 -6.38 -7.06 78.21
CA PRO A 3 -5.21 -7.05 77.31
C PRO A 3 -5.33 -6.00 76.17
N GLY A 4 -4.27 -5.72 75.41
CA GLY A 4 -3.96 -6.43 74.15
C GLY A 4 -3.60 -5.39 73.06
N VAL A 5 -2.95 -5.67 71.94
CA VAL A 5 -2.44 -6.88 71.28
C VAL A 5 -1.30 -6.39 70.39
N GLY A 6 -0.20 -7.15 70.30
CA GLY A 6 0.89 -6.86 69.36
C GLY A 6 0.64 -7.37 67.94
N PHE A 7 1.70 -7.26 67.14
CA PHE A 7 2.31 -8.34 66.35
C PHE A 7 2.34 -8.18 64.80
N LEU A 8 3.56 -8.44 64.26
CA LEU A 8 3.95 -9.05 62.96
C LEU A 8 3.63 -8.23 61.68
N GLN A 9 4.44 -8.19 60.60
CA GLN A 9 5.77 -8.69 60.27
C GLN A 9 6.17 -8.16 58.87
N LYS A 10 7.49 -8.16 58.60
CA LYS A 10 8.17 -8.49 57.32
C LYS A 10 7.87 -7.68 56.04
N GLY A 11 8.90 -6.91 55.64
CA GLY A 11 9.77 -7.24 54.50
C GLY A 11 9.17 -7.28 53.09
N SER A 12 9.70 -6.46 52.18
CA SER A 12 10.10 -6.95 50.86
C SER A 12 11.10 -6.01 50.21
N ALA A 13 12.11 -6.62 49.60
CA ALA A 13 13.22 -6.04 48.89
C ALA A 13 12.81 -5.51 47.50
N VAL A 14 13.51 -4.46 47.07
CA VAL A 14 14.08 -4.24 45.72
C VAL A 14 13.22 -4.59 44.50
N ALA A 15 12.85 -3.55 43.73
CA ALA A 15 12.79 -3.66 42.27
C ALA A 15 13.06 -2.30 41.62
N SER A 16 14.29 -2.13 41.15
CA SER A 16 14.68 -1.10 40.18
C SER A 16 14.02 -1.40 38.84
N VAL A 17 13.36 -0.42 38.22
CA VAL A 17 13.11 -0.43 36.78
C VAL A 17 13.42 0.96 36.24
N LEU A 18 14.64 1.10 35.72
CA LEU A 18 15.06 2.19 34.85
C LEU A 18 14.09 2.28 33.65
N GLN A 19 13.33 3.37 33.61
CA GLN A 19 12.51 3.74 32.45
C GLN A 19 13.40 3.94 31.22
N ARG A 20 13.30 3.01 30.27
CA ARG A 20 13.82 3.20 28.91
C ARG A 20 13.02 4.33 28.25
N LYS A 21 13.60 5.53 28.18
CA LYS A 21 13.10 6.59 27.29
C LYS A 21 13.14 6.06 25.86
N LYS A 22 11.96 5.91 25.26
CA LYS A 22 11.81 5.53 23.85
C LYS A 22 12.24 6.74 23.03
N THR A 23 13.48 6.76 22.57
CA THR A 23 13.98 7.78 21.64
C THR A 23 13.21 7.60 20.34
N GLU A 24 12.25 8.48 20.09
CA GLU A 24 11.48 8.49 18.86
C GLU A 24 12.39 9.01 17.75
N VAL A 25 12.88 8.10 16.90
CA VAL A 25 13.63 8.48 15.71
C VAL A 25 12.66 9.16 14.76
N VAL A 26 12.64 10.50 14.77
CA VAL A 26 11.93 11.30 13.77
C VAL A 26 12.73 11.20 12.48
N VAL A 27 12.43 10.19 11.66
CA VAL A 27 12.97 10.08 10.31
C VAL A 27 12.33 11.20 9.49
N PRO A 28 13.09 12.16 8.93
CA PRO A 28 12.50 13.18 8.07
C PRO A 28 11.85 12.48 6.88
N VAL A 29 10.53 12.63 6.74
CA VAL A 29 9.81 12.15 5.57
C VAL A 29 10.21 13.07 4.42
N VAL A 30 11.28 12.71 3.70
CA VAL A 30 11.58 13.34 2.41
C VAL A 30 10.35 13.10 1.53
N THR A 31 9.57 14.15 1.29
CA THR A 31 8.40 14.08 0.41
C THR A 31 8.89 14.03 -1.02
N VAL A 32 9.30 12.83 -1.46
CA VAL A 32 9.57 12.57 -2.88
C VAL A 32 8.27 12.80 -3.64
N ARG A 33 8.25 13.82 -4.51
CA ARG A 33 7.15 13.99 -5.48
C ARG A 33 7.33 12.89 -6.52
N PRO A 34 6.33 12.03 -6.73
CA PRO A 34 6.44 10.95 -7.70
C PRO A 34 6.35 11.54 -9.11
N THR A 35 7.23 11.11 -9.99
CA THR A 35 7.14 11.43 -11.42
C THR A 35 5.99 10.64 -12.03
N ARG A 36 5.17 11.31 -12.85
CA ARG A 36 4.11 10.65 -13.64
C ARG A 36 4.73 9.87 -14.78
N LEU A 37 4.40 8.58 -14.88
CA LEU A 37 4.82 7.68 -15.96
C LEU A 37 3.97 7.88 -17.22
N LEU A 38 2.71 8.33 -17.07
CA LEU A 38 1.84 8.72 -18.18
C LEU A 38 1.33 10.15 -17.98
N PRO A 39 2.18 11.19 -18.10
CA PRO A 39 1.81 12.58 -17.79
C PRO A 39 0.69 13.14 -18.67
N SER A 40 0.52 12.62 -19.88
CA SER A 40 -0.56 12.99 -20.81
C SER A 40 -1.91 12.38 -20.45
N THR A 41 -1.94 11.40 -19.54
CA THR A 41 -3.20 10.78 -19.08
C THR A 41 -3.74 11.58 -17.89
N GLU A 42 -4.94 12.13 -18.05
CA GLU A 42 -5.64 12.82 -16.97
C GLU A 42 -5.97 11.84 -15.83
N LEU A 43 -5.71 12.28 -14.59
CA LEU A 43 -6.16 11.56 -13.41
C LEU A 43 -7.56 12.02 -13.01
N PRO A 44 -8.39 11.14 -12.42
CA PRO A 44 -9.71 11.50 -11.94
C PRO A 44 -9.68 12.68 -10.94
N ALA A 45 -10.77 13.44 -10.89
CA ALA A 45 -10.91 14.57 -9.97
C ALA A 45 -10.97 14.15 -8.49
N TYR A 46 -11.37 12.90 -8.22
CA TYR A 46 -11.46 12.30 -6.89
C TYR A 46 -10.97 10.86 -6.95
N THR A 47 -10.58 10.30 -5.81
CA THR A 47 -10.39 8.85 -5.67
C THR A 47 -11.58 8.25 -4.95
N TYR A 48 -12.01 7.09 -5.41
CA TYR A 48 -13.12 6.38 -4.80
C TYR A 48 -12.70 5.69 -3.50
N VAL A 49 -13.54 5.86 -2.47
CA VAL A 49 -13.41 5.16 -1.19
C VAL A 49 -14.72 4.39 -0.95
N PRO A 50 -14.69 3.05 -0.84
CA PRO A 50 -15.88 2.28 -0.56
C PRO A 50 -16.60 2.75 0.71
N GLY A 51 -17.93 2.87 0.64
CA GLY A 51 -18.75 3.33 1.76
C GLY A 51 -18.69 4.85 2.02
N SER A 52 -18.02 5.63 1.17
CA SER A 52 -18.12 7.09 1.15
C SER A 52 -19.27 7.57 0.26
N ASP A 53 -19.51 8.88 0.27
CA ASP A 53 -20.44 9.60 -0.60
C ASP A 53 -19.90 9.86 -2.03
N THR A 54 -18.65 9.47 -2.31
CA THR A 54 -18.09 9.63 -3.66
C THR A 54 -18.83 8.76 -4.67
N PRO A 55 -19.16 9.29 -5.87
CA PRO A 55 -19.80 8.50 -6.90
C PRO A 55 -18.96 7.27 -7.27
N HIS A 56 -19.57 6.09 -7.32
CA HIS A 56 -18.85 4.89 -7.70
C HIS A 56 -18.33 5.03 -9.15
N PRO A 57 -17.03 4.86 -9.42
CA PRO A 57 -16.42 5.18 -10.72
C PRO A 57 -17.09 4.53 -11.93
N ILE A 58 -17.52 3.28 -11.80
CA ILE A 58 -18.12 2.49 -12.89
C ILE A 58 -19.66 2.45 -12.82
N ARG A 59 -20.25 2.47 -11.62
CA ARG A 59 -21.67 2.12 -11.39
C ARG A 59 -22.58 3.34 -11.24
N ASP A 60 -22.04 4.49 -10.86
CA ASP A 60 -22.80 5.73 -10.70
C ASP A 60 -22.68 6.58 -11.99
N PRO A 61 -23.77 7.16 -12.52
CA PRO A 61 -23.73 8.07 -13.66
C PRO A 61 -22.77 9.26 -13.55
N ARG A 62 -22.44 9.68 -12.32
CA ARG A 62 -21.46 10.75 -12.03
C ARG A 62 -20.04 10.22 -11.88
N GLY A 63 -19.84 8.91 -12.02
CA GLY A 63 -18.57 8.22 -11.88
C GLY A 63 -17.60 8.56 -13.01
N HIS A 64 -16.32 8.73 -12.67
CA HIS A 64 -15.28 9.14 -13.65
C HIS A 64 -14.96 8.07 -14.73
N SER A 65 -15.51 6.86 -14.60
CA SER A 65 -15.40 5.76 -15.57
C SER A 65 -16.77 5.24 -16.02
N TYR A 66 -17.86 5.95 -15.74
CA TYR A 66 -19.20 5.52 -16.10
C TYR A 66 -19.34 5.38 -17.62
N GLN A 67 -19.89 4.24 -18.06
CA GLN A 67 -20.05 3.87 -19.48
C GLN A 67 -18.75 3.86 -20.32
N ARG A 68 -17.58 4.04 -19.71
CA ARG A 68 -16.30 3.92 -20.42
C ARG A 68 -16.04 2.45 -20.74
N LYS A 69 -15.93 2.13 -22.03
CA LYS A 69 -15.47 0.83 -22.50
C LYS A 69 -13.95 0.83 -22.52
N SER A 70 -13.33 0.12 -21.58
CA SER A 70 -11.90 -0.15 -21.62
C SER A 70 -11.68 -1.55 -22.20
N PRO A 71 -10.91 -1.71 -23.29
CA PRO A 71 -10.57 -3.02 -23.80
C PRO A 71 -9.78 -3.81 -22.73
N PRO A 72 -9.81 -5.15 -22.78
CA PRO A 72 -8.96 -5.97 -21.92
C PRO A 72 -7.49 -5.51 -22.02
N PRO A 73 -6.77 -5.40 -20.90
CA PRO A 73 -5.38 -5.00 -20.94
C PRO A 73 -4.55 -6.08 -21.66
N LYS A 74 -3.49 -5.65 -22.35
CA LYS A 74 -2.46 -6.59 -22.81
C LYS A 74 -1.82 -7.26 -21.59
N LEU A 75 -1.47 -8.53 -21.70
CA LEU A 75 -0.76 -9.24 -20.64
C LEU A 75 0.54 -8.52 -20.28
N LEU A 76 0.89 -8.52 -19.00
CA LEU A 76 2.15 -7.94 -18.54
C LEU A 76 3.27 -8.95 -18.79
N THR A 77 4.43 -8.49 -19.28
CA THR A 77 5.63 -9.32 -19.36
C THR A 77 6.81 -8.59 -18.73
N PRO A 78 7.79 -9.29 -18.15
CA PRO A 78 9.00 -8.67 -17.64
C PRO A 78 9.86 -8.00 -18.71
N ALA A 79 9.73 -8.40 -19.98
CA ALA A 79 10.52 -7.84 -21.08
C ALA A 79 9.94 -6.52 -21.61
N THR A 80 8.61 -6.35 -21.61
CA THR A 80 7.92 -5.21 -22.24
C THR A 80 7.03 -4.44 -21.26
N TRP A 81 7.28 -4.55 -19.95
CA TRP A 81 6.48 -3.90 -18.91
C TRP A 81 6.37 -2.38 -19.12
N ALA A 82 7.44 -1.74 -19.61
CA ALA A 82 7.51 -0.30 -19.83
C ALA A 82 6.59 0.20 -20.95
N GLU A 83 6.07 -0.70 -21.79
CA GLU A 83 5.09 -0.38 -22.84
C GLU A 83 3.64 -0.63 -22.39
N ASN A 84 3.45 -1.28 -21.24
CA ASN A 84 2.12 -1.65 -20.75
C ASN A 84 1.45 -0.45 -20.06
N ARG A 85 0.64 0.29 -20.83
CA ARG A 85 -0.06 1.50 -20.35
C ARG A 85 -0.92 1.27 -19.10
N HIS A 86 -1.56 0.11 -18.95
CA HIS A 86 -2.37 -0.18 -17.76
C HIS A 86 -1.49 -0.33 -16.52
N TYR A 87 -0.31 -0.94 -16.68
CA TYR A 87 0.65 -1.11 -15.60
C TYR A 87 1.22 0.23 -15.14
N LEU A 88 1.63 1.07 -16.10
CA LEU A 88 2.13 2.42 -15.83
C LEU A 88 1.06 3.33 -15.21
N LEU A 89 -0.18 3.26 -15.69
CA LEU A 89 -1.30 4.03 -15.14
C LEU A 89 -1.62 3.61 -13.70
N ALA A 90 -1.59 2.33 -13.39
CA ALA A 90 -1.81 1.84 -12.04
C ALA A 90 -0.71 2.29 -11.06
N LEU A 91 0.55 2.37 -11.52
CA LEU A 91 1.66 2.97 -10.76
C LEU A 91 1.43 4.45 -10.50
N ASP A 92 1.00 5.22 -11.50
CA ASP A 92 0.60 6.61 -11.34
C ASP A 92 -0.53 6.77 -10.32
N TYR A 93 -1.58 5.95 -10.42
CA TYR A 93 -2.68 5.95 -9.47
C TYR A 93 -2.19 5.68 -8.05
N PHE A 94 -1.41 4.63 -7.84
CA PHE A 94 -0.90 4.27 -6.53
C PHE A 94 -0.05 5.39 -5.92
N ASN A 95 0.91 5.91 -6.69
CA ASN A 95 1.85 6.92 -6.22
C ASN A 95 1.20 8.28 -5.96
N HIS A 96 0.05 8.57 -6.58
CA HIS A 96 -0.74 9.79 -6.37
C HIS A 96 -1.92 9.61 -5.40
N GLY A 97 -2.11 8.41 -4.84
CA GLY A 97 -3.10 8.16 -3.79
C GLY A 97 -4.50 7.78 -4.27
N TYR A 98 -4.61 7.32 -5.52
CA TYR A 98 -5.80 6.73 -6.15
C TYR A 98 -5.79 5.21 -5.95
N TYR A 99 -5.86 4.78 -4.69
CA TYR A 99 -5.59 3.37 -4.35
C TYR A 99 -6.64 2.40 -4.87
N TRP A 100 -7.91 2.83 -4.95
CA TRP A 100 -8.96 2.01 -5.53
C TRP A 100 -8.76 1.86 -7.05
N GLU A 101 -8.44 2.96 -7.73
CA GLU A 101 -8.20 2.94 -9.17
C GLU A 101 -6.96 2.10 -9.53
N ALA A 102 -5.89 2.18 -8.72
CA ALA A 102 -4.72 1.31 -8.85
C ALA A 102 -5.07 -0.17 -8.64
N HIS A 103 -5.88 -0.47 -7.62
CA HIS A 103 -6.37 -1.83 -7.34
C HIS A 103 -7.11 -2.41 -8.54
N GLU A 104 -8.09 -1.69 -9.09
CA GLU A 104 -8.87 -2.16 -10.22
C GLU A 104 -8.01 -2.40 -11.47
N GLU A 105 -7.11 -1.46 -11.80
CA GLU A 105 -6.25 -1.61 -12.98
C GLU A 105 -5.28 -2.79 -12.84
N TRP A 106 -4.68 -2.98 -11.67
CA TRP A 106 -3.84 -4.16 -11.41
C TRP A 106 -4.63 -5.46 -11.34
N GLU A 107 -5.87 -5.45 -10.83
CA GLU A 107 -6.73 -6.64 -10.83
C GLU A 107 -7.11 -7.07 -12.25
N ARG A 108 -7.41 -6.11 -13.13
CA ARG A 108 -7.64 -6.37 -14.56
C ARG A 108 -6.40 -6.99 -15.22
N LEU A 109 -5.21 -6.45 -14.94
CA LEU A 109 -3.95 -7.02 -15.43
C LEU A 109 -3.66 -8.40 -14.86
N TRP A 110 -3.94 -8.63 -13.57
CA TRP A 110 -3.73 -9.91 -12.91
C TRP A 110 -4.55 -11.02 -13.57
N ARG A 111 -5.84 -10.75 -13.83
CA ARG A 111 -6.73 -11.67 -14.55
C ARG A 111 -6.24 -11.92 -15.98
N ALA A 112 -5.81 -10.89 -16.69
CA ALA A 112 -5.32 -11.01 -18.07
C ALA A 112 -3.97 -11.75 -18.18
N SER A 113 -3.11 -11.64 -17.17
CA SER A 113 -1.77 -12.25 -17.16
C SER A 113 -1.75 -13.68 -16.58
N GLY A 114 -2.90 -14.20 -16.16
CA GLY A 114 -3.04 -15.53 -15.57
C GLY A 114 -2.66 -15.56 -14.08
N PRO A 115 -3.59 -15.89 -13.15
CA PRO A 115 -3.33 -15.77 -11.73
C PRO A 115 -2.18 -16.60 -11.15
N ASP A 116 -1.90 -17.75 -11.77
CA ASP A 116 -0.89 -18.71 -11.31
C ASP A 116 0.48 -18.50 -11.96
N THR A 117 0.59 -17.61 -12.96
CA THR A 117 1.88 -17.27 -13.56
C THR A 117 2.72 -16.45 -12.58
N THR A 118 4.04 -16.46 -12.74
CA THR A 118 4.95 -15.62 -11.93
C THR A 118 4.58 -14.14 -11.98
N VAL A 119 4.19 -13.64 -13.17
CA VAL A 119 3.68 -12.27 -13.34
C VAL A 119 2.34 -12.07 -12.64
N GLY A 120 1.46 -13.06 -12.70
CA GLY A 120 0.20 -13.04 -11.97
C GLY A 120 0.39 -12.93 -10.46
N LYS A 121 1.30 -13.72 -9.88
CA LYS A 121 1.67 -13.64 -8.46
C LYS A 121 2.26 -12.27 -8.12
N PHE A 122 3.16 -11.73 -8.94
CA PHE A 122 3.69 -10.39 -8.76
C PHE A 122 2.57 -9.32 -8.73
N LEU A 123 1.66 -9.34 -9.70
CA LEU A 123 0.52 -8.44 -9.77
C LEU A 123 -0.40 -8.60 -8.55
N LYS A 124 -0.61 -9.83 -8.07
CA LYS A 124 -1.38 -10.10 -6.84
C LYS A 124 -0.78 -9.40 -5.62
N GLY A 125 0.55 -9.30 -5.52
CA GLY A 125 1.22 -8.49 -4.50
C GLY A 125 0.87 -7.01 -4.60
N LEU A 126 0.89 -6.43 -5.80
CA LEU A 126 0.51 -5.03 -6.05
C LEU A 126 -0.98 -4.77 -5.79
N VAL A 127 -1.87 -5.70 -6.16
CA VAL A 127 -3.30 -5.68 -5.82
C VAL A 127 -3.50 -5.67 -4.30
N LYS A 128 -2.75 -6.49 -3.55
CA LYS A 128 -2.81 -6.48 -2.08
C LYS A 128 -2.29 -5.17 -1.49
N LEU A 129 -1.19 -4.63 -2.02
CA LEU A 129 -0.62 -3.38 -1.52
C LEU A 129 -1.54 -2.18 -1.79
N SER A 130 -2.18 -2.12 -2.97
CA SER A 130 -3.21 -1.11 -3.27
C SER A 130 -4.46 -1.29 -2.39
N ALA A 131 -4.91 -2.53 -2.14
CA ALA A 131 -5.98 -2.80 -1.19
C ALA A 131 -5.65 -2.31 0.22
N ALA A 132 -4.40 -2.43 0.67
CA ALA A 132 -3.96 -1.84 1.93
C ALA A 132 -4.16 -0.31 1.92
N GLY A 133 -3.83 0.36 0.80
CA GLY A 133 -4.07 1.80 0.62
C GLY A 133 -5.55 2.18 0.67
N VAL A 134 -6.43 1.36 0.08
CA VAL A 134 -7.88 1.52 0.22
C VAL A 134 -8.30 1.40 1.69
N LYS A 135 -7.78 0.41 2.42
CA LYS A 135 -8.09 0.23 3.85
C LYS A 135 -7.58 1.35 4.74
N VAL A 136 -6.49 2.03 4.36
CA VAL A 136 -6.09 3.27 5.03
C VAL A 136 -7.18 4.32 4.91
N ARG A 137 -7.74 4.50 3.70
CA ARG A 137 -8.81 5.49 3.45
C ARG A 137 -10.15 5.12 4.09
N GLU A 138 -10.43 3.84 4.27
CA GLU A 138 -11.58 3.33 5.04
C GLU A 138 -11.37 3.40 6.57
N ASN A 139 -10.24 3.92 7.06
CA ASN A 139 -9.87 3.91 8.48
C ASN A 139 -9.81 2.51 9.11
N SER A 140 -9.48 1.49 8.32
CA SER A 140 -9.43 0.09 8.75
C SER A 140 -8.00 -0.41 8.99
N ILE A 141 -7.44 -0.12 10.16
CA ILE A 141 -6.05 -0.49 10.52
C ILE A 141 -5.82 -2.01 10.40
N HIS A 142 -6.80 -2.82 10.81
CA HIS A 142 -6.75 -4.28 10.67
C HIS A 142 -6.66 -4.70 9.20
N GLY A 143 -7.46 -4.07 8.34
CA GLY A 143 -7.42 -4.29 6.91
C GLY A 143 -6.07 -3.93 6.30
N VAL A 144 -5.49 -2.78 6.70
CA VAL A 144 -4.17 -2.35 6.23
C VAL A 144 -3.11 -3.40 6.56
N ARG A 145 -3.03 -3.81 7.83
CA ARG A 145 -2.03 -4.80 8.30
C ARG A 145 -2.13 -6.11 7.54
N ARG A 146 -3.35 -6.65 7.41
CA ARG A 146 -3.59 -7.91 6.70
C ARG A 146 -3.14 -7.83 5.25
N HIS A 147 -3.59 -6.81 4.51
CA HIS A 147 -3.30 -6.70 3.09
C HIS A 147 -1.82 -6.39 2.82
N ALA A 148 -1.21 -5.50 3.61
CA ALA A 148 0.20 -5.14 3.48
C ALA A 148 1.12 -6.32 3.81
N ALA A 149 0.91 -7.02 4.93
CA ALA A 149 1.72 -8.20 5.28
C ALA A 149 1.65 -9.27 4.18
N SER A 150 0.43 -9.57 3.70
CA SER A 150 0.25 -10.54 2.63
C SER A 150 0.82 -10.08 1.29
N ALA A 151 0.94 -8.77 1.03
CA ALA A 151 1.66 -8.27 -0.14
C ALA A 151 3.17 -8.56 -0.03
N GLY A 152 3.75 -8.32 1.15
CA GLY A 152 5.16 -8.61 1.43
C GLY A 152 5.52 -10.08 1.25
N GLU A 153 4.70 -10.99 1.78
CA GLU A 153 4.84 -12.45 1.59
C GLU A 153 4.85 -12.81 0.09
N VAL A 154 3.88 -12.31 -0.67
CA VAL A 154 3.80 -12.57 -2.12
C VAL A 154 5.03 -12.03 -2.87
N PHE A 155 5.52 -10.85 -2.51
CA PHE A 155 6.73 -10.30 -3.13
C PHE A 155 7.98 -11.12 -2.79
N ALA A 156 8.09 -11.63 -1.57
CA ALA A 156 9.19 -12.51 -1.16
C ALA A 156 9.17 -13.84 -1.93
N ASP A 157 7.99 -14.46 -2.07
CA ASP A 157 7.81 -15.71 -2.83
C ASP A 157 8.21 -15.54 -4.30
N VAL A 158 7.76 -14.45 -4.94
CA VAL A 158 8.11 -14.19 -6.34
C VAL A 158 9.60 -13.90 -6.48
N ALA A 159 10.20 -13.12 -5.57
CA ALA A 159 11.63 -12.82 -5.59
C ALA A 159 12.47 -14.11 -5.52
N ALA A 160 12.08 -15.04 -4.65
CA ALA A 160 12.73 -16.35 -4.53
C ALA A 160 12.56 -17.20 -5.80
N GLU A 161 11.40 -17.12 -6.47
CA GLU A 161 11.12 -17.86 -7.71
C GLU A 161 11.95 -17.34 -8.90
N VAL A 162 12.10 -16.02 -9.06
CA VAL A 162 12.74 -15.43 -10.26
C VAL A 162 14.25 -15.24 -10.14
N GLY A 163 14.81 -15.21 -8.93
CA GLY A 163 16.26 -15.06 -8.71
C GLY A 163 16.85 -13.73 -9.23
N THR A 164 16.04 -12.70 -9.42
CA THR A 164 16.44 -11.37 -9.88
C THR A 164 16.02 -10.30 -8.87
N GLU A 165 16.77 -9.20 -8.80
CA GLU A 165 16.48 -8.10 -7.86
C GLU A 165 15.24 -7.28 -8.25
N ARG A 166 15.00 -7.15 -9.55
CA ARG A 166 13.91 -6.36 -10.13
C ARG A 166 13.01 -7.23 -11.00
N PHE A 167 11.72 -6.92 -10.98
CA PHE A 167 10.72 -7.55 -11.82
C PHE A 167 9.70 -6.52 -12.30
N CYS A 168 9.49 -6.45 -13.62
CA CYS A 168 8.66 -5.42 -14.27
C CYS A 168 9.06 -3.98 -13.86
N GLY A 169 10.36 -3.74 -13.69
CA GLY A 169 10.90 -2.43 -13.32
C GLY A 169 10.91 -2.10 -11.82
N LEU A 170 10.26 -2.89 -10.96
CA LEU A 170 10.23 -2.67 -9.51
C LEU A 170 11.22 -3.58 -8.78
N GLU A 171 11.93 -3.04 -7.80
CA GLU A 171 12.88 -3.79 -6.96
C GLU A 171 12.17 -4.50 -5.81
N PHE A 172 12.43 -5.80 -5.63
CA PHE A 172 11.75 -6.60 -4.60
C PHE A 172 12.07 -6.14 -3.18
N VAL A 173 13.32 -5.75 -2.90
CA VAL A 173 13.71 -5.23 -1.58
C VAL A 173 12.88 -4.00 -1.22
N VAL A 174 12.67 -3.09 -2.17
CA VAL A 174 11.84 -1.91 -1.99
C VAL A 174 10.37 -2.27 -1.81
N LEU A 175 9.84 -3.23 -2.60
CA LEU A 175 8.46 -3.70 -2.47
C LEU A 175 8.18 -4.35 -1.12
N GLN A 176 9.08 -5.20 -0.64
CA GLN A 176 8.96 -5.86 0.66
C GLN A 176 9.06 -4.84 1.80
N PHE A 177 10.00 -3.89 1.73
CA PHE A 177 10.10 -2.80 2.69
C PHE A 177 8.86 -1.90 2.68
N ALA A 178 8.31 -1.59 1.50
CA ALA A 178 7.09 -0.83 1.35
C ALA A 178 5.89 -1.54 2.01
N ALA A 179 5.76 -2.85 1.80
CA ALA A 179 4.73 -3.67 2.42
C ALA A 179 4.85 -3.71 3.95
N ASP A 180 6.05 -3.94 4.48
CA ASP A 180 6.30 -3.92 5.93
C ASP A 180 6.00 -2.53 6.53
N ARG A 181 6.51 -1.47 5.88
CA ARG A 181 6.27 -0.10 6.33
C ARG A 181 4.77 0.23 6.33
N ALA A 182 4.03 -0.20 5.30
CA ALA A 182 2.59 -0.01 5.24
C ALA A 182 1.85 -0.73 6.39
N ALA A 183 2.32 -1.91 6.82
CA ALA A 183 1.73 -2.65 7.94
C ALA A 183 2.01 -2.01 9.31
N GLN A 184 3.17 -1.36 9.47
CA GLN A 184 3.65 -0.90 10.78
C GLN A 184 3.30 0.54 11.13
N ILE A 185 3.05 1.42 10.17
CA ILE A 185 2.82 2.84 10.44
C ILE A 185 1.41 3.14 10.99
N ALA A 186 1.31 4.24 11.74
CA ALA A 186 0.04 4.85 12.09
C ALA A 186 -0.41 5.84 11.00
N TYR A 187 -1.69 5.80 10.65
CA TYR A 187 -2.29 6.64 9.59
C TYR A 187 -3.10 7.81 10.12
N LYS A 188 -3.11 8.02 11.43
CA LYS A 188 -3.75 9.19 12.05
C LYS A 188 -3.20 10.46 11.41
N ASP A 189 -4.09 11.39 11.08
CA ASP A 189 -3.78 12.72 10.56
C ASP A 189 -3.18 12.79 9.13
N ARG A 190 -3.08 11.65 8.41
CA ARG A 190 -2.54 11.62 7.03
C ARG A 190 -3.56 11.86 5.92
N ILE A 191 -4.85 11.91 6.24
CA ILE A 191 -5.93 12.13 5.27
C ILE A 191 -6.68 13.40 5.64
N SER A 192 -6.38 14.48 4.92
CA SER A 192 -7.03 15.78 5.11
C SER A 192 -8.44 15.85 4.50
N SER A 193 -8.73 15.00 3.51
CA SER A 193 -10.05 14.89 2.87
C SER A 193 -10.26 13.45 2.38
N PRO A 194 -11.42 12.83 2.65
CA PRO A 194 -11.70 11.46 2.25
C PRO A 194 -11.82 11.27 0.73
N HIS A 195 -12.08 12.33 -0.05
CA HIS A 195 -12.29 12.25 -1.51
C HIS A 195 -11.11 12.76 -2.32
N LYS A 196 -10.27 13.62 -1.73
CA LYS A 196 -9.09 14.15 -2.41
C LYS A 196 -8.03 13.06 -2.53
N PRO A 197 -7.50 12.78 -3.73
CA PRO A 197 -6.38 11.88 -3.90
C PRO A 197 -5.18 12.43 -3.13
N ALA A 198 -4.63 11.58 -2.26
CA ALA A 198 -3.50 11.91 -1.42
C ALA A 198 -2.74 10.63 -1.11
N ARG A 199 -1.42 10.64 -1.35
CA ARG A 199 -0.58 9.50 -1.03
C ARG A 199 -0.46 9.37 0.49
N VAL A 200 -0.95 8.25 1.03
CA VAL A 200 -0.92 7.96 2.48
C VAL A 200 0.37 7.26 2.89
N PHE A 201 0.98 6.52 1.97
CA PHE A 201 2.23 5.80 2.20
C PHE A 201 3.45 6.74 2.15
N PRO A 202 4.47 6.50 2.99
CA PRO A 202 5.69 7.29 3.04
C PRO A 202 6.72 6.91 1.95
N PHE A 203 6.32 6.12 0.95
CA PHE A 203 7.17 5.61 -0.12
C PHE A 203 6.50 5.79 -1.48
N VAL A 204 7.30 5.68 -2.53
CA VAL A 204 6.89 5.70 -3.94
C VAL A 204 7.35 4.39 -4.57
N LEU A 205 6.50 3.79 -5.40
CA LEU A 205 6.90 2.67 -6.25
C LEU A 205 7.54 3.26 -7.51
N ALA A 206 8.85 3.38 -7.50
CA ALA A 206 9.64 3.90 -8.62
C ALA A 206 10.12 2.73 -9.50
N THR A 207 10.02 2.89 -10.81
CA THR A 207 10.50 1.89 -11.76
C THR A 207 11.88 2.26 -12.29
N GLU A 208 12.72 1.25 -12.51
CA GLU A 208 14.02 1.39 -13.15
C GLU A 208 14.20 0.38 -14.31
N PRO A 209 14.61 0.85 -15.51
CA PRO A 209 14.77 2.26 -15.90
C PRO A 209 13.43 3.01 -15.90
N LEU A 210 13.46 4.34 -15.89
CA LEU A 210 12.25 5.12 -16.15
C LEU A 210 11.78 4.82 -17.59
N PRO A 211 10.49 4.47 -17.80
CA PRO A 211 9.92 4.31 -19.13
C PRO A 211 10.12 5.59 -19.96
N LEU A 212 10.41 5.42 -21.25
CA LEU A 212 10.39 6.53 -22.20
C LEU A 212 8.93 7.00 -22.34
N ALA A 213 8.66 8.24 -21.93
CA ALA A 213 7.34 8.87 -22.02
C ALA A 213 6.97 9.23 -23.46
#